data_AF-A0A9E3F9S3-F1
#
_entry.id   AF-A0A9E3F9S3-F1
#
_cell.length_a   1.000
_cell.length_b   1.000
_cell.length_c   1.000
_cell.angle_alpha   90.00
_cell.angle_beta   90.00
_cell.angle_gamma   90.00
#
_symmetry.space_group_name_H-M   'P 1'
#
loop_
_entity.id
_entity.type
_entity.pdbx_description
1 polymer ?
#
loop_
_entity_poly.entity_id
_entity_poly.type
_entity_poly.pdbx_seq_one_letter_code
_entity_poly.pdbx_strand_id
1 'polypeptide(L)'
;MELAHVPAEPNVPLGSHTALTSWQFAPVVSVAVALTALLYLIGVWRVWREHPARPWPLIRTLTFFAGLTTVVIATQSSIGVYDDTLFSVHMIQHLLLIMVAPPLLVVGRPVMLLLHASHNPLHGWTKRVIRSRVVTATTCPPVAAVVYAVVIVGTHLTGFMNTALTNEQVHSAEHVAYLLAGYLYFLPLLGSEPIRWKLSFPSRFLLLALSMPVDTFVGIVLLQVDHELFPAYAEAGRTWGPSLVGDLHQGGAIMWVGGDALMFVLMLGVFTAFLRDRRAQGTMGAWLEGARSNALQDAASKAGVTAPAPSRRRRTVDDDEHLAAYNAYLAQLNQAVEVIEPSKREA
;
A
#
# COMPACT_ATOMS: atom_id res chain seq x y z
N MET A 1 34.60 13.21 -8.04
CA MET A 1 35.03 11.80 -8.24
C MET A 1 33.76 11.05 -8.59
N GLU A 2 33.46 11.10 -9.89
CA GLU A 2 32.24 10.59 -10.52
C GLU A 2 32.39 9.07 -10.60
N LEU A 3 31.64 8.35 -9.77
CA LEU A 3 31.60 6.89 -9.79
C LEU A 3 30.34 6.51 -10.55
N ALA A 4 30.49 6.49 -11.87
CA ALA A 4 29.44 6.32 -12.87
C ALA A 4 28.74 4.96 -12.73
N HIS A 5 27.42 4.99 -12.85
CA HIS A 5 26.62 3.88 -13.37
C HIS A 5 27.33 3.29 -14.60
N VAL A 6 27.61 1.98 -14.56
CA VAL A 6 28.18 1.26 -15.69
C VAL A 6 26.99 0.72 -16.48
N PRO A 7 26.57 1.39 -17.57
CA PRO A 7 25.45 0.91 -18.38
C PRO A 7 25.74 -0.51 -18.87
N ALA A 8 24.71 -1.33 -19.04
CA ALA A 8 24.90 -2.64 -19.69
C ALA A 8 25.62 -2.44 -21.02
N GLU A 9 26.59 -3.32 -21.33
CA GLU A 9 27.05 -3.38 -22.71
C GLU A 9 25.86 -3.75 -23.59
N PRO A 10 25.48 -2.90 -24.57
CA PRO A 10 24.17 -2.97 -25.24
C PRO A 10 23.94 -4.26 -26.03
N ASN A 11 24.97 -5.10 -26.17
CA ASN A 11 24.93 -6.38 -26.88
C ASN A 11 24.92 -7.62 -25.97
N VAL A 12 24.86 -7.46 -24.64
CA VAL A 12 24.74 -8.59 -23.71
C VAL A 12 23.26 -8.85 -23.39
N PRO A 13 22.65 -9.93 -23.91
CA PRO A 13 21.22 -10.17 -23.74
C PRO A 13 20.79 -10.46 -22.30
N LEU A 14 19.61 -9.98 -21.96
CA LEU A 14 18.90 -10.35 -20.72
C LEU A 14 18.36 -11.79 -20.86
N GLY A 15 19.14 -12.75 -20.36
CA GLY A 15 18.77 -14.16 -20.20
C GLY A 15 18.58 -14.51 -18.72
N SER A 16 18.20 -15.75 -18.42
CA SER A 16 17.98 -16.21 -17.03
C SER A 16 19.23 -16.08 -16.15
N HIS A 17 20.41 -16.34 -16.72
CA HIS A 17 21.68 -16.19 -16.02
C HIS A 17 21.96 -14.71 -15.72
N THR A 18 21.98 -13.84 -16.75
CA THR A 18 22.26 -12.40 -16.58
C THR A 18 21.21 -11.69 -15.72
N ALA A 19 19.95 -12.11 -15.78
CA ALA A 19 18.90 -11.61 -14.88
C ALA A 19 19.20 -11.85 -13.39
N LEU A 20 19.97 -12.89 -13.04
CA LEU A 20 20.34 -13.20 -11.66
C LEU A 20 21.73 -12.69 -11.28
N THR A 21 22.66 -12.66 -12.24
CA THR A 21 24.08 -12.38 -11.98
C THR A 21 24.51 -10.96 -12.32
N SER A 22 23.77 -10.23 -13.14
CA SER A 22 24.12 -8.85 -13.49
C SER A 22 23.77 -7.93 -12.33
N TRP A 23 24.79 -7.29 -11.77
CA TRP A 23 24.66 -6.30 -10.71
C TRP A 23 25.58 -5.13 -11.02
N GLN A 24 25.10 -3.93 -10.72
CA GLN A 24 25.88 -2.72 -10.79
C GLN A 24 26.03 -2.11 -9.41
N PHE A 25 27.15 -1.41 -9.19
CA PHE A 25 27.34 -0.65 -7.98
C PHE A 25 26.93 0.80 -8.22
N ALA A 26 25.94 1.26 -7.47
CA ALA A 26 25.48 2.65 -7.46
C ALA A 26 25.85 3.29 -6.11
N PRO A 27 27.04 3.89 -5.97
CA PRO A 27 27.60 4.27 -4.66
C PRO A 27 26.71 5.24 -3.88
N VAL A 28 26.11 6.22 -4.57
CA VAL A 28 25.23 7.21 -3.95
C VAL A 28 24.02 6.54 -3.32
N VAL A 29 23.37 5.61 -4.04
CA VAL A 29 22.23 4.84 -3.54
C VAL A 29 22.66 3.92 -2.40
N SER A 30 23.77 3.19 -2.55
CA SER A 30 24.29 2.31 -1.49
C SER A 30 24.60 3.07 -0.21
N VAL A 31 25.23 4.24 -0.29
CA VAL A 31 25.53 5.08 0.88
C VAL A 31 24.23 5.60 1.50
N ALA A 32 23.27 6.08 0.70
CA ALA A 32 21.98 6.56 1.20
C ALA A 32 21.18 5.45 1.90
N VAL A 33 21.14 4.24 1.31
CA VAL A 33 20.47 3.06 1.89
C VAL A 33 21.18 2.63 3.17
N ALA A 34 22.51 2.54 3.18
CA ALA A 34 23.28 2.14 4.35
C ALA A 34 23.12 3.14 5.50
N LEU A 35 23.18 4.45 5.21
CA LEU A 35 22.95 5.50 6.20
C LEU A 35 21.54 5.42 6.77
N THR A 36 20.53 5.25 5.91
CA THR A 36 19.12 5.15 6.32
C THR A 36 18.89 3.90 7.18
N ALA A 37 19.45 2.75 6.79
CA ALA A 37 19.42 1.51 7.58
C ALA A 37 20.07 1.68 8.95
N LEU A 38 21.27 2.29 8.98
CA LEU A 38 22.01 2.54 10.21
C LEU A 38 21.23 3.45 11.16
N LEU A 39 20.70 4.57 10.66
CA LEU A 39 19.89 5.50 11.45
C LEU A 39 18.63 4.83 12.00
N TYR A 40 17.98 3.98 11.20
CA TYR A 40 16.83 3.20 11.66
C TYR A 40 17.21 2.23 12.78
N LEU A 41 18.29 1.46 12.62
CA LEU A 41 18.76 0.52 13.65
C LEU A 41 19.21 1.23 14.93
N ILE A 42 19.86 2.38 14.83
CA ILE A 42 20.19 3.23 15.99
C ILE A 42 18.89 3.62 16.71
N GLY A 43 17.85 4.01 15.97
CA GLY A 43 16.53 4.31 16.53
C GLY A 43 15.92 3.12 17.26
N VAL A 44 15.93 1.93 16.65
CA VAL A 44 15.42 0.69 17.26
C VAL A 44 16.19 0.35 18.53
N TRP A 45 17.52 0.43 18.49
CA TRP A 45 18.38 0.13 19.63
C TRP A 45 18.15 1.10 20.79
N ARG A 46 17.99 2.40 20.51
CA ARG A 46 17.66 3.40 21.54
C ARG A 46 16.32 3.11 22.20
N VAL A 47 15.28 2.85 21.41
CA VAL A 47 13.94 2.51 21.94
C VAL A 47 14.00 1.24 22.79
N TRP A 48 14.74 0.23 22.33
CA TRP A 48 14.92 -1.00 23.11
C TRP A 48 15.61 -0.74 24.47
N ARG A 49 16.63 0.12 24.49
CA ARG A 49 17.37 0.46 25.71
C ARG A 49 16.56 1.32 26.69
N GLU A 50 15.77 2.25 26.17
CA GLU A 50 15.06 3.27 26.96
C GLU A 50 13.64 2.84 27.36
N HIS A 51 13.02 1.96 26.57
CA HIS A 51 11.64 1.51 26.75
C HIS A 51 11.51 -0.02 26.70
N PRO A 52 12.19 -0.78 27.59
CA PRO A 52 12.19 -2.24 27.55
C PRO A 52 10.79 -2.86 27.73
N ALA A 53 9.86 -2.17 28.41
CA ALA A 53 8.49 -2.63 28.57
C ALA A 53 7.61 -2.49 27.31
N ARG A 54 8.05 -1.72 26.30
CA ARG A 54 7.33 -1.49 25.04
C ARG A 54 8.32 -1.50 23.87
N PRO A 55 8.90 -2.67 23.55
CA PRO A 55 9.91 -2.77 22.50
C PRO A 55 9.33 -2.40 21.14
N TRP A 56 10.20 -1.94 20.24
CA TRP A 56 9.82 -1.66 18.87
C TRP A 56 9.43 -2.97 18.15
N PRO A 57 8.25 -3.05 17.50
CA PRO A 57 7.81 -4.29 16.87
C PRO A 57 8.76 -4.76 15.75
N LEU A 58 9.22 -6.01 15.82
CA LEU A 58 10.14 -6.59 14.83
C LEU A 58 9.59 -6.50 13.40
N ILE A 59 8.29 -6.74 13.22
CA ILE A 59 7.64 -6.69 11.91
C ILE A 59 7.84 -5.34 11.20
N ARG A 60 7.89 -4.21 11.95
CA ARG A 60 8.13 -2.88 11.36
C ARG A 60 9.55 -2.74 10.85
N THR A 61 10.50 -3.31 11.58
CA THR A 61 11.90 -3.35 11.17
C THR A 61 12.05 -4.21 9.92
N LEU A 62 11.47 -5.41 9.91
CA LEU A 62 11.51 -6.30 8.74
C LEU A 62 10.87 -5.65 7.50
N THR A 63 9.71 -5.00 7.63
CA THR A 63 9.08 -4.30 6.50
C THR A 63 9.90 -3.11 6.01
N PHE A 64 10.53 -2.36 6.93
CA PHE A 64 11.38 -1.24 6.55
C PHE A 64 12.60 -1.72 5.75
N PHE A 65 13.27 -2.77 6.23
CA PHE A 65 14.41 -3.37 5.54
C PHE A 65 14.01 -4.05 4.24
N ALA A 66 12.81 -4.62 4.14
CA ALA A 66 12.26 -5.10 2.88
C ALA A 66 12.13 -3.95 1.88
N GLY A 67 11.62 -2.79 2.29
CA GLY A 67 11.55 -1.59 1.44
C GLY A 67 12.92 -1.10 0.97
N LEU A 68 13.92 -1.05 1.87
CA LEU A 68 15.30 -0.71 1.49
C LEU A 68 15.92 -1.73 0.53
N THR A 69 15.63 -3.02 0.74
CA THR A 69 16.08 -4.10 -0.14
C THR A 69 15.45 -3.96 -1.52
N THR A 70 14.16 -3.61 -1.61
CA THR A 70 13.50 -3.32 -2.89
C THR A 70 14.19 -2.18 -3.63
N VAL A 71 14.60 -1.10 -2.95
CA VAL A 71 15.36 0.00 -3.58
C VAL A 71 16.69 -0.50 -4.14
N VAL A 72 17.42 -1.32 -3.39
CA VAL A 72 18.69 -1.91 -3.84
C VAL A 72 18.47 -2.84 -5.04
N ILE A 73 17.47 -3.73 -4.98
CA ILE A 73 17.15 -4.62 -6.09
C ILE A 73 16.79 -3.80 -7.33
N ALA A 74 15.90 -2.81 -7.20
CA ALA A 74 15.47 -1.99 -8.31
C ALA A 74 16.67 -1.29 -8.98
N THR A 75 17.58 -0.70 -8.21
CA THR A 75 18.65 0.17 -8.74
C THR A 75 19.99 -0.54 -9.02
N GLN A 76 20.23 -1.70 -8.42
CA GLN A 76 21.57 -2.34 -8.44
C GLN A 76 21.56 -3.76 -9.02
N SER A 77 20.41 -4.42 -9.12
CA SER A 77 20.32 -5.75 -9.77
C SER A 77 20.30 -5.61 -11.30
N SER A 78 19.95 -6.69 -12.00
CA SER A 78 19.75 -6.68 -13.45
C SER A 78 18.73 -5.61 -13.87
N ILE A 79 17.78 -5.27 -12.99
CA ILE A 79 16.80 -4.22 -13.28
C ILE A 79 17.50 -2.89 -13.54
N GLY A 80 18.38 -2.46 -12.62
CA GLY A 80 19.14 -1.23 -12.80
C GLY A 80 20.24 -1.33 -13.84
N VAL A 81 20.69 -2.52 -14.21
CA VAL A 81 21.69 -2.69 -15.29
C VAL A 81 21.04 -2.52 -16.67
N TYR A 82 19.76 -2.87 -16.81
CA TYR A 82 19.06 -2.92 -18.10
C TYR A 82 17.96 -1.85 -18.23
N ASP A 83 17.79 -0.96 -17.26
CA ASP A 83 16.77 0.10 -17.28
C ASP A 83 16.99 1.11 -18.41
N ASP A 84 18.24 1.36 -18.78
CA ASP A 84 18.66 2.27 -19.85
C ASP A 84 18.68 1.62 -21.24
N THR A 85 18.52 0.29 -21.32
CA THR A 85 18.51 -0.47 -22.59
C THR A 85 17.14 -1.03 -22.97
N LEU A 86 16.29 -1.27 -21.97
CA LEU A 86 14.94 -1.81 -22.14
C LEU A 86 13.94 -0.95 -21.37
N PHE A 87 13.05 -0.26 -22.10
CA PHE A 87 11.96 0.51 -21.53
C PHE A 87 11.04 -0.36 -20.67
N SER A 88 10.83 -1.63 -21.05
CA SER A 88 10.05 -2.57 -20.23
C SER A 88 10.70 -2.84 -18.86
N VAL A 89 12.03 -2.93 -18.79
CA VAL A 89 12.77 -3.07 -17.53
C VAL A 89 12.72 -1.78 -16.72
N HIS A 90 12.82 -0.62 -17.38
CA HIS A 90 12.61 0.68 -16.75
C HIS A 90 11.21 0.76 -16.10
N MET A 91 10.15 0.26 -16.74
CA MET A 91 8.81 0.20 -16.11
C MET A 91 8.76 -0.68 -14.87
N ILE A 92 9.48 -1.80 -14.85
CA ILE A 92 9.59 -2.65 -13.66
C ILE A 92 10.30 -1.88 -12.55
N GLN A 93 11.42 -1.22 -12.87
CA GLN A 93 12.16 -0.39 -11.91
C GLN A 93 11.29 0.70 -11.31
N HIS A 94 10.58 1.43 -12.17
CA HIS A 94 9.62 2.46 -11.80
C HIS A 94 8.60 1.92 -10.80
N LEU A 95 7.91 0.81 -11.13
CA LEU A 95 6.87 0.25 -10.27
C LEU A 95 7.44 -0.21 -8.92
N LEU A 96 8.64 -0.78 -8.90
CA LEU A 96 9.31 -1.12 -7.66
C LEU A 96 9.58 0.13 -6.78
N LEU A 97 10.03 1.22 -7.37
CA LEU A 97 10.39 2.45 -6.66
C LEU A 97 9.19 3.30 -6.24
N ILE A 98 8.09 3.32 -6.99
CA ILE A 98 6.91 4.14 -6.67
C ILE A 98 5.81 3.36 -5.94
N MET A 99 5.63 2.05 -6.21
CA MET A 99 4.52 1.26 -5.67
C MET A 99 4.91 0.16 -4.68
N VAL A 100 6.16 -0.33 -4.68
CA VAL A 100 6.56 -1.45 -3.80
C VAL A 100 7.42 -0.99 -2.63
N ALA A 101 8.52 -0.30 -2.88
CA ALA A 101 9.40 0.20 -1.82
C ALA A 101 8.69 1.19 -0.88
N PRO A 102 7.94 2.20 -1.36
CA PRO A 102 7.34 3.20 -0.49
C PRO A 102 6.35 2.67 0.56
N PRO A 103 5.35 1.83 0.24
CA PRO A 103 4.45 1.31 1.26
C PRO A 103 5.18 0.47 2.32
N LEU A 104 6.21 -0.29 1.93
CA LEU A 104 7.05 -1.05 2.86
C LEU A 104 7.80 -0.12 3.84
N LEU A 105 8.39 0.97 3.32
CA LEU A 105 9.06 1.99 4.13
C LEU A 105 8.09 2.72 5.07
N VAL A 106 6.89 3.08 4.60
CA VAL A 106 5.86 3.77 5.39
C VAL A 106 5.36 2.88 6.54
N VAL A 107 5.14 1.59 6.31
CA VAL A 107 4.72 0.63 7.36
C VAL A 107 5.82 0.45 8.42
N GLY A 108 7.08 0.67 8.04
CA GLY A 108 8.23 0.74 8.95
C GLY A 108 8.17 1.87 9.98
N ARG A 109 7.32 2.88 9.79
CA ARG A 109 7.10 4.04 10.68
C ARG A 109 8.38 4.76 11.14
N PRO A 110 9.28 5.14 10.22
CA PRO A 110 10.56 5.77 10.56
C PRO A 110 10.40 7.09 11.34
N VAL A 111 9.36 7.88 11.09
CA VAL A 111 9.15 9.17 11.78
C VAL A 111 8.70 8.95 13.22
N MET A 112 7.79 8.00 13.45
CA MET A 112 7.39 7.60 14.80
C MET A 112 8.57 7.00 15.58
N LEU A 113 9.41 6.20 14.92
CA LEU A 113 10.63 5.66 15.53
C LEU A 113 11.56 6.79 15.97
N LEU A 114 11.79 7.78 15.10
CA LEU A 114 12.59 8.96 15.40
C LEU A 114 12.03 9.73 16.62
N LEU A 115 10.71 9.89 16.71
CA LEU A 115 10.08 10.54 17.87
C LEU A 115 10.26 9.76 19.18
N HIS A 116 10.17 8.43 19.14
CA HIS A 116 10.40 7.60 20.33
C HIS A 116 11.87 7.52 20.73
N ALA A 117 12.80 7.57 19.77
CA ALA A 117 14.24 7.49 20.02
C ALA A 117 14.90 8.85 20.30
N SER A 118 14.13 9.95 20.29
CA SER A 118 14.64 11.32 20.40
C SER A 118 14.37 11.95 21.76
N HIS A 119 15.40 12.61 22.29
CA HIS A 119 15.32 13.52 23.44
C HIS A 119 15.37 14.98 22.99
N ASN A 120 15.09 15.92 23.91
CA ASN A 120 15.26 17.34 23.62
C ASN A 120 16.76 17.67 23.40
N PRO A 121 17.11 18.53 22.42
CA PRO A 121 16.22 19.36 21.60
C PRO A 121 15.68 18.69 20.33
N LEU A 122 16.22 17.55 19.90
CA LEU A 122 15.86 16.86 18.65
C LEU A 122 14.36 16.51 18.60
N HIS A 123 13.79 16.04 19.71
CA HIS A 123 12.37 15.70 19.82
C HIS A 123 11.47 16.92 19.53
N GLY A 124 11.76 18.05 20.18
CA GLY A 124 11.04 19.30 19.99
C GLY A 124 11.15 19.85 18.56
N TRP A 125 12.34 19.77 17.96
CA TRP A 125 12.56 20.16 16.57
C TRP A 125 11.78 19.25 15.60
N THR A 126 11.87 17.94 15.77
CA THR A 126 11.17 16.96 14.92
C THR A 126 9.66 17.18 14.95
N LYS A 127 9.08 17.37 16.14
CA LYS A 127 7.66 17.68 16.32
C LYS A 127 7.26 19.00 15.65
N ARG A 128 8.13 20.01 15.67
CA ARG A 128 7.91 21.30 14.99
C ARG A 128 7.89 21.13 13.47
N VAL A 129 8.83 20.37 12.91
CA VAL A 129 8.92 20.09 11.47
C VAL A 129 7.68 19.34 10.99
N ILE A 130 7.30 18.25 11.68
CA ILE A 130 6.13 17.44 11.32
C ILE A 130 4.84 18.26 11.35
N ARG A 131 4.73 19.22 12.27
CA ARG A 131 3.56 20.12 12.40
C ARG A 131 3.65 21.39 11.54
N SER A 132 4.70 21.54 10.74
CA SER A 132 4.86 22.71 9.86
C SER A 132 3.78 22.73 8.77
N ARG A 133 3.50 23.94 8.26
CA ARG A 133 2.56 24.13 7.14
C ARG A 133 3.02 23.40 5.88
N VAL A 134 4.33 23.37 5.64
CA VAL A 134 4.94 22.71 4.47
C VAL A 134 4.70 21.20 4.52
N VAL A 135 5.03 20.54 5.63
CA VAL A 135 4.78 19.08 5.79
C VAL A 135 3.28 18.80 5.74
N THR A 136 2.45 19.64 6.35
CA THR A 136 0.99 19.47 6.30
C THR A 136 0.44 19.60 4.88
N ALA A 137 0.94 20.54 4.07
CA ALA A 137 0.49 20.73 2.70
C ALA A 137 0.95 19.57 1.78
N THR A 138 2.22 19.18 1.89
CA THR A 138 2.81 18.10 1.07
C THR A 138 2.26 16.72 1.40
N THR A 139 1.89 16.47 2.65
CA THR A 139 1.23 15.21 3.08
C THR A 139 -0.29 15.23 2.94
N CYS A 140 -0.86 16.30 2.38
CA CYS A 140 -2.28 16.40 2.10
C CYS A 140 -2.67 15.37 1.03
N PRO A 141 -3.68 14.50 1.25
CA PRO A 141 -3.96 13.39 0.33
C PRO A 141 -4.20 13.77 -1.14
N PRO A 142 -4.98 14.83 -1.46
CA PRO A 142 -5.11 15.28 -2.85
C PRO A 142 -3.80 15.79 -3.45
N VAL A 143 -2.96 16.47 -2.65
CA VAL A 143 -1.64 16.94 -3.11
C VAL A 143 -0.74 15.76 -3.42
N ALA A 144 -0.72 14.75 -2.55
CA ALA A 144 0.07 13.54 -2.78
C ALA A 144 -0.40 12.76 -4.02
N ALA A 145 -1.71 12.67 -4.26
CA ALA A 145 -2.26 12.07 -5.48
C ALA A 145 -1.93 12.87 -6.75
N VAL A 146 -1.96 14.20 -6.68
CA VAL A 146 -1.55 15.06 -7.81
C VAL A 146 -0.05 14.92 -8.08
N VAL A 147 0.79 14.91 -7.04
CA VAL A 147 2.24 14.70 -7.18
C VAL A 147 2.52 13.34 -7.82
N TYR A 148 1.85 12.29 -7.36
CA TYR A 148 1.92 10.96 -7.98
C TYR A 148 1.57 11.01 -9.48
N ALA A 149 0.42 11.60 -9.83
CA ALA A 149 -0.02 11.69 -11.22
C ALA A 149 0.92 12.52 -12.10
N VAL A 150 1.41 13.66 -11.60
CA VAL A 150 2.35 14.53 -12.30
C VAL A 150 3.68 13.83 -12.54
N VAL A 151 4.19 13.09 -11.55
CA VAL A 151 5.43 12.34 -11.72
C VAL A 151 5.26 11.28 -12.80
N ILE A 152 4.18 10.51 -12.80
CA ILE A 152 3.95 9.45 -13.80
C ILE A 152 3.75 10.03 -15.20
N VAL A 153 2.81 10.96 -15.37
CA VAL A 153 2.54 11.58 -16.67
C VAL A 153 3.77 12.33 -17.19
N GLY A 154 4.45 13.07 -16.31
CA GLY A 154 5.61 13.87 -16.67
C GLY A 154 6.79 13.03 -17.13
N THR A 155 7.05 11.89 -16.50
CA THR A 155 8.18 11.01 -16.85
C THR A 155 7.95 10.19 -18.11
N HIS A 156 6.70 9.82 -18.43
CA HIS A 156 6.39 8.86 -19.50
C HIS A 156 5.80 9.49 -20.76
N LEU A 157 5.10 10.62 -20.64
CA LEU A 157 4.41 11.26 -21.76
C LEU A 157 5.09 12.57 -22.21
N THR A 158 6.33 12.80 -21.79
CA THR A 158 7.11 13.98 -22.17
C THR A 158 8.54 13.61 -22.57
N GLY A 159 9.31 14.59 -23.08
CA GLY A 159 10.74 14.41 -23.39
C GLY A 159 11.64 14.20 -22.16
N PHE A 160 11.08 14.13 -20.95
CA PHE A 160 11.84 13.89 -19.72
C PHE A 160 12.66 12.61 -19.80
N MET A 161 12.08 11.50 -20.27
CA MET A 161 12.75 10.20 -20.38
C MET A 161 14.03 10.28 -21.22
N ASN A 162 13.98 10.95 -22.38
CA ASN A 162 15.17 11.11 -23.22
C ASN A 162 16.27 11.92 -22.52
N THR A 163 15.87 12.87 -21.67
CA THR A 163 16.82 13.65 -20.85
C THR A 163 17.39 12.80 -19.70
N ALA A 164 16.58 11.94 -19.08
CA ALA A 164 17.02 11.03 -18.04
C ALA A 164 18.06 10.03 -18.58
N LEU A 165 17.81 9.42 -19.75
CA LEU A 165 18.72 8.45 -20.37
C LEU A 165 20.06 9.05 -20.80
N THR A 166 20.10 10.33 -21.13
CA THR A 166 21.33 11.03 -21.56
C THR A 166 22.05 11.74 -20.41
N ASN A 167 21.45 11.83 -19.22
CA ASN A 167 22.01 12.52 -18.07
C ASN A 167 21.76 11.75 -16.75
N GLU A 168 22.83 11.16 -16.22
CA GLU A 168 22.82 10.34 -14.99
C GLU A 168 22.25 11.09 -13.77
N GLN A 169 22.44 12.42 -13.68
CA GLN A 169 21.91 13.21 -12.58
C GLN A 169 20.38 13.33 -12.66
N VAL A 170 19.85 13.45 -13.88
CA VAL A 170 18.40 13.50 -14.12
C VAL A 170 17.79 12.13 -13.88
N HIS A 171 18.44 11.05 -14.32
CA HIS A 171 18.00 9.68 -14.02
C HIS A 171 18.00 9.39 -12.51
N SER A 172 19.05 9.81 -11.81
CA SER A 172 19.10 9.70 -10.34
C SER A 172 18.01 10.53 -9.66
N ALA A 173 17.72 11.74 -10.18
CA ALA A 173 16.64 12.58 -9.67
C ALA A 173 15.26 11.97 -9.92
N GLU A 174 15.07 11.27 -11.03
CA GLU A 174 13.87 10.50 -11.34
C GLU A 174 13.62 9.39 -10.31
N HIS A 175 14.64 8.60 -9.96
CA HIS A 175 14.54 7.58 -8.91
C HIS A 175 14.09 8.17 -7.57
N VAL A 176 14.66 9.32 -7.21
CA VAL A 176 14.27 10.06 -6.01
C VAL A 176 12.84 10.56 -6.12
N ALA A 177 12.43 11.06 -7.29
CA ALA A 177 11.07 11.54 -7.53
C ALA A 177 10.04 10.41 -7.37
N TYR A 178 10.29 9.21 -7.94
CA TYR A 178 9.43 8.04 -7.76
C TYR A 178 9.32 7.63 -6.30
N LEU A 179 10.46 7.48 -5.61
CA LEU A 179 10.47 7.06 -4.22
C LEU A 179 9.74 8.08 -3.31
N LEU A 180 9.94 9.38 -3.53
CA LEU A 180 9.28 10.45 -2.78
C LEU A 180 7.79 10.56 -3.09
N ALA A 181 7.41 10.52 -4.38
CA ALA A 181 6.01 10.58 -4.79
C ALA A 181 5.22 9.41 -4.22
N GLY A 182 5.74 8.20 -4.35
CA GLY A 182 5.16 7.01 -3.75
C GLY A 182 5.10 7.09 -2.23
N TYR A 183 6.16 7.57 -1.57
CA TYR A 183 6.18 7.69 -0.11
C TYR A 183 5.11 8.68 0.37
N LEU A 184 5.02 9.85 -0.26
CA LEU A 184 3.99 10.86 0.05
C LEU A 184 2.58 10.32 -0.20
N TYR A 185 2.38 9.59 -1.29
CA TYR A 185 1.10 8.99 -1.66
C TYR A 185 0.62 7.94 -0.64
N PHE A 186 1.50 7.01 -0.26
CA PHE A 186 1.14 5.93 0.66
C PHE A 186 1.15 6.35 2.13
N LEU A 187 1.79 7.47 2.50
CA LEU A 187 1.84 7.96 3.87
C LEU A 187 0.45 8.15 4.52
N PRO A 188 -0.53 8.86 3.92
CA PRO A 188 -1.88 8.96 4.49
C PRO A 188 -2.74 7.70 4.32
N LEU A 189 -2.35 6.77 3.43
CA LEU A 189 -3.10 5.56 3.12
C LEU A 189 -2.77 4.40 4.08
N LEU A 190 -1.50 4.17 4.34
CA LEU A 190 -1.00 3.05 5.16
C LEU A 190 -0.40 3.52 6.48
N GLY A 191 0.12 4.75 6.52
CA GLY A 191 0.84 5.29 7.65
C GLY A 191 -0.05 5.50 8.88
N SER A 192 0.45 5.04 10.02
CA SER A 192 0.04 5.52 11.34
C SER A 192 1.05 6.52 11.89
N GLU A 193 1.78 7.17 10.97
CA GLU A 193 2.74 8.21 11.28
C GLU A 193 2.02 9.42 11.91
N PRO A 194 2.73 10.23 12.71
CA PRO A 194 2.16 11.36 13.45
C PRO A 194 1.86 12.57 12.55
N ILE A 195 1.24 12.34 11.39
CA ILE A 195 0.80 13.37 10.45
C ILE A 195 -0.58 13.91 10.83
N ARG A 196 -0.91 15.11 10.32
CA ARG A 196 -2.18 15.78 10.61
C ARG A 196 -3.37 15.07 9.97
N TRP A 197 -3.18 14.48 8.79
CA TRP A 197 -4.26 13.89 8.00
C TRP A 197 -4.51 12.45 8.40
N LYS A 198 -5.77 12.13 8.74
CA LYS A 198 -6.23 10.76 9.02
C LYS A 198 -7.37 10.46 8.07
N LEU A 199 -7.13 9.59 7.10
CA LEU A 199 -8.16 9.17 6.15
C LEU A 199 -9.03 8.07 6.73
N SER A 200 -10.34 8.20 6.52
CA SER A 200 -11.30 7.13 6.73
C SER A 200 -11.01 5.97 5.77
N PHE A 201 -11.35 4.73 6.14
CA PHE A 201 -11.13 3.57 5.27
C PHE A 201 -11.78 3.72 3.87
N PRO A 202 -13.03 4.20 3.73
CA PRO A 202 -13.61 4.49 2.41
C PRO A 202 -12.82 5.52 1.62
N SER A 203 -12.31 6.58 2.26
CA SER A 203 -11.50 7.59 1.58
C SER A 203 -10.17 7.03 1.07
N ARG A 204 -9.56 6.09 1.80
CA ARG A 204 -8.33 5.41 1.34
C ARG A 204 -8.60 4.57 0.10
N PHE A 205 -9.69 3.80 0.12
CA PHE A 205 -10.12 3.00 -1.01
C PHE A 205 -10.42 3.87 -2.24
N LEU A 206 -11.16 4.96 -2.05
CA LEU A 206 -11.48 5.90 -3.12
C LEU A 206 -10.21 6.52 -3.71
N LEU A 207 -9.24 6.92 -2.88
CA LEU A 207 -8.00 7.53 -3.37
C LEU A 207 -7.15 6.53 -4.17
N LEU A 208 -7.06 5.28 -3.72
CA LEU A 208 -6.40 4.19 -4.48
C LEU A 208 -7.09 3.96 -5.82
N ALA A 209 -8.42 3.81 -5.81
CA ALA A 209 -9.20 3.60 -7.02
C ALA A 209 -9.12 4.79 -7.99
N LEU A 210 -9.01 6.03 -7.49
CA LEU A 210 -8.88 7.23 -8.33
C LEU A 210 -7.50 7.37 -8.96
N SER A 211 -6.47 6.73 -8.40
CA SER A 211 -5.12 6.74 -8.96
C SER A 211 -4.90 5.69 -10.05
N MET A 212 -5.62 4.56 -10.04
CA MET A 212 -5.52 3.51 -11.07
C MET A 212 -5.73 4.04 -12.52
N PRO A 213 -6.71 4.93 -12.81
CA PRO A 213 -6.86 5.50 -14.14
C PRO A 213 -5.63 6.24 -14.66
N VAL A 214 -4.77 6.78 -13.79
CA VAL A 214 -3.53 7.45 -14.22
C VAL A 214 -2.61 6.44 -14.90
N ASP A 215 -2.37 5.31 -14.25
CA ASP A 215 -1.48 4.25 -14.73
C ASP A 215 -2.07 3.56 -15.96
N THR A 216 -3.37 3.29 -15.92
CA THR A 216 -4.13 2.78 -17.08
C THR A 216 -4.03 3.70 -18.28
N PHE A 217 -4.28 4.99 -18.11
CA PHE A 217 -4.30 5.94 -19.22
C PHE A 217 -2.93 6.04 -19.88
N VAL A 218 -1.88 6.27 -19.08
CA VAL A 218 -0.52 6.40 -19.60
C VAL A 218 -0.07 5.08 -20.26
N GLY A 219 -0.37 3.93 -19.67
CA GLY A 219 -0.05 2.63 -20.27
C GLY A 219 -0.75 2.38 -21.60
N ILE A 220 -2.04 2.74 -21.71
CA ILE A 220 -2.79 2.67 -22.98
C ILE A 220 -2.19 3.60 -24.03
N VAL A 221 -1.81 4.83 -23.65
CA VAL A 221 -1.15 5.76 -24.58
C VAL A 221 0.14 5.14 -25.12
N LEU A 222 0.98 4.57 -24.26
CA LEU A 222 2.23 3.91 -24.68
C LEU A 222 1.97 2.70 -25.59
N LEU A 223 0.92 1.92 -25.32
CA LEU A 223 0.50 0.79 -26.17
C LEU A 223 0.01 1.20 -27.57
N GLN A 224 -0.44 2.45 -27.72
CA GLN A 224 -0.97 2.96 -28.99
C GLN A 224 0.09 3.66 -29.85
N VAL A 225 1.27 3.95 -29.30
CA VAL A 225 2.37 4.57 -30.05
C VAL A 225 2.93 3.58 -31.08
N ASP A 226 3.07 4.01 -32.31
CA ASP A 226 3.51 3.20 -33.46
C ASP A 226 4.96 3.50 -33.91
N HIS A 227 5.64 4.40 -33.21
CA HIS A 227 7.00 4.86 -33.53
C HIS A 227 7.88 4.97 -32.28
N GLU A 228 9.18 5.19 -32.47
CA GLU A 228 10.12 5.40 -31.36
C GLU A 228 9.82 6.70 -30.62
N LEU A 229 9.37 6.61 -29.36
CA LEU A 229 9.11 7.80 -28.54
C LEU A 229 10.38 8.39 -27.91
N PHE A 230 11.42 7.57 -27.74
CA PHE A 230 12.62 7.87 -26.95
C PHE A 230 13.90 7.52 -27.72
N PRO A 231 14.42 8.45 -28.56
CA PRO A 231 15.58 8.20 -29.41
C PRO A 231 16.84 7.67 -28.69
N ALA A 232 17.04 8.02 -27.42
CA ALA A 232 18.15 7.52 -26.61
C ALA A 232 18.22 5.97 -26.54
N TYR A 233 17.08 5.25 -26.53
CA TYR A 233 17.09 3.78 -26.58
C TYR A 233 17.53 3.25 -27.94
N ALA A 234 17.22 3.96 -29.03
CA ALA A 234 17.72 3.62 -30.35
C ALA A 234 19.24 3.84 -30.47
N GLU A 235 19.75 4.92 -29.88
CA GLU A 235 21.18 5.27 -29.85
C GLU A 235 22.02 4.26 -29.07
N ALA A 236 21.43 3.58 -28.08
CA ALA A 236 22.09 2.48 -27.36
C ALA A 236 22.48 1.31 -28.29
N GLY A 237 21.87 1.18 -29.47
CA GLY A 237 22.31 0.24 -30.51
C GLY A 237 22.08 -1.23 -30.19
N ARG A 238 21.09 -1.54 -29.34
CA ARG A 238 20.72 -2.92 -28.95
C ARG A 238 20.32 -3.77 -30.16
N THR A 239 20.91 -4.96 -30.28
CA THR A 239 20.70 -5.89 -31.43
C THR A 239 19.86 -7.14 -31.11
N TRP A 240 19.48 -7.33 -29.84
CA TRP A 240 18.78 -8.51 -29.32
C TRP A 240 17.53 -8.09 -28.56
N GLY A 241 16.54 -8.96 -28.38
CA GLY A 241 15.30 -8.65 -27.64
C GLY A 241 14.18 -8.08 -28.54
N PRO A 242 13.09 -7.54 -27.97
CA PRO A 242 11.99 -6.96 -28.74
C PRO A 242 12.44 -5.76 -29.57
N SER A 243 11.70 -5.42 -30.64
CA SER A 243 11.88 -4.14 -31.32
C SER A 243 11.65 -2.99 -30.33
N LEU A 244 12.19 -1.80 -30.60
CA LEU A 244 12.08 -0.69 -29.66
C LEU A 244 10.60 -0.29 -29.39
N VAL A 245 9.76 -0.24 -30.43
CA VAL A 245 8.30 -0.05 -30.28
C VAL A 245 7.65 -1.24 -29.56
N GLY A 246 8.09 -2.47 -29.82
CA GLY A 246 7.58 -3.65 -29.12
C GLY A 246 7.91 -3.63 -27.62
N ASP A 247 9.09 -3.13 -27.26
CA ASP A 247 9.53 -2.93 -25.89
C ASP A 247 8.76 -1.80 -25.19
N LEU A 248 8.49 -0.71 -25.94
CA LEU A 248 7.62 0.39 -25.49
C LEU A 248 6.21 -0.13 -25.14
N HIS A 249 5.64 -0.98 -25.99
CA HIS A 249 4.34 -1.63 -25.74
C HIS A 249 4.36 -2.54 -24.52
N GLN A 250 5.42 -3.35 -24.36
CA GLN A 250 5.60 -4.18 -23.17
C GLN A 250 5.68 -3.31 -21.92
N GLY A 251 6.42 -2.21 -21.97
CA GLY A 251 6.44 -1.23 -20.91
C GLY A 251 5.06 -0.65 -20.60
N GLY A 252 4.32 -0.18 -21.61
CA GLY A 252 2.96 0.31 -21.43
C GLY A 252 2.02 -0.72 -20.77
N ALA A 253 2.12 -1.99 -21.17
CA ALA A 253 1.38 -3.09 -20.55
C ALA A 253 1.79 -3.34 -19.09
N ILE A 254 3.09 -3.31 -18.78
CA ILE A 254 3.61 -3.45 -17.41
C ILE A 254 3.11 -2.30 -16.55
N MET A 255 3.17 -1.06 -17.06
CA MET A 255 2.74 0.12 -16.34
C MET A 255 1.25 0.07 -16.00
N TRP A 256 0.42 -0.28 -16.98
CA TRP A 256 -1.02 -0.43 -16.79
C TRP A 256 -1.35 -1.63 -15.89
N VAL A 257 -1.10 -2.86 -16.37
CA VAL A 257 -1.58 -4.08 -15.69
C VAL A 257 -0.83 -4.29 -14.39
N GLY A 258 0.49 -4.06 -14.38
CA GLY A 258 1.32 -4.18 -13.18
C GLY A 258 0.97 -3.12 -12.14
N GLY A 259 0.80 -1.86 -12.55
CA GLY A 259 0.41 -0.78 -11.65
C GLY A 259 -0.95 -1.01 -11.01
N ASP A 260 -1.96 -1.33 -11.82
CA ASP A 260 -3.32 -1.63 -11.37
C ASP A 260 -3.35 -2.87 -10.46
N ALA A 261 -2.61 -3.93 -10.80
CA ALA A 261 -2.54 -5.13 -9.97
C ALA A 261 -1.94 -4.83 -8.59
N LEU A 262 -0.87 -4.03 -8.53
CA LEU A 262 -0.25 -3.61 -7.27
C LEU A 262 -1.21 -2.74 -6.44
N MET A 263 -1.88 -1.76 -7.06
CA MET A 263 -2.90 -0.95 -6.39
C MET A 263 -4.03 -1.82 -5.84
N PHE A 264 -4.50 -2.82 -6.60
CA PHE A 264 -5.54 -3.74 -6.16
C PHE A 264 -5.11 -4.58 -4.95
N VAL A 265 -3.87 -5.09 -4.94
CA VAL A 265 -3.30 -5.81 -3.79
C VAL A 265 -3.27 -4.91 -2.54
N LEU A 266 -2.89 -3.64 -2.70
CA LEU A 266 -2.90 -2.67 -1.60
C LEU A 266 -4.31 -2.35 -1.11
N MET A 267 -5.27 -2.21 -2.03
CA MET A 267 -6.69 -2.05 -1.69
C MET A 267 -7.22 -3.23 -0.88
N LEU A 268 -6.87 -4.47 -1.27
CA LEU A 268 -7.20 -5.66 -0.50
C LEU A 268 -6.55 -5.63 0.91
N GLY A 269 -5.30 -5.17 1.01
CA GLY A 269 -4.63 -4.93 2.28
C GLY A 269 -5.37 -3.92 3.18
N VAL A 270 -5.79 -2.78 2.63
CA VAL A 270 -6.57 -1.77 3.36
C VAL A 270 -7.94 -2.30 3.77
N PHE A 271 -8.60 -3.06 2.90
CA PHE A 271 -9.90 -3.67 3.17
C PHE A 271 -9.82 -4.74 4.26
N THR A 272 -8.81 -5.61 4.23
CA THR A 272 -8.61 -6.61 5.29
C THR A 272 -8.26 -5.96 6.63
N ALA A 273 -7.49 -4.87 6.63
CA ALA A 273 -7.22 -4.08 7.83
C ALA A 273 -8.51 -3.45 8.40
N PHE A 274 -9.39 -2.92 7.54
CA PHE A 274 -10.70 -2.41 7.93
C PHE A 274 -11.56 -3.48 8.59
N LEU A 275 -11.65 -4.67 7.99
CA LEU A 275 -12.43 -5.78 8.56
C LEU A 275 -11.91 -6.23 9.92
N ARG A 276 -10.58 -6.27 10.09
CA ARG A 276 -9.95 -6.61 11.38
C ARG A 276 -10.27 -5.57 12.46
N ASP A 277 -10.21 -4.29 12.12
CA ASP A 277 -10.53 -3.20 13.05
C ASP A 277 -12.00 -3.23 13.49
N ARG A 278 -12.93 -3.44 12.55
CA ARG A 278 -14.37 -3.60 12.85
C ARG A 278 -14.68 -4.82 13.72
N ARG A 279 -13.97 -5.93 13.52
CA ARG A 279 -14.08 -7.12 14.38
C ARG A 279 -13.57 -6.83 15.80
N ALA A 280 -12.41 -6.18 15.91
CA ALA A 280 -11.83 -5.81 17.21
C ALA A 280 -12.71 -4.84 18.00
N GLN A 281 -13.43 -3.94 17.33
CA GLN A 281 -14.34 -2.98 17.94
C GLN A 281 -15.72 -3.57 18.30
N GLY A 282 -15.99 -4.86 18.02
CA GLY A 282 -17.27 -5.53 18.32
C GLY A 282 -18.49 -4.95 17.59
N THR A 283 -18.29 -4.00 16.66
CA THR A 283 -19.38 -3.26 15.99
C THR A 283 -20.18 -4.15 15.05
N MET A 284 -19.52 -5.14 14.44
CA MET A 284 -20.21 -6.16 13.63
C MET A 284 -21.12 -7.02 14.50
N GLY A 285 -20.68 -7.39 15.72
CA GLY A 285 -21.50 -8.17 16.66
C GLY A 285 -22.73 -7.40 17.12
N ALA A 286 -22.58 -6.11 17.43
CA ALA A 286 -23.71 -5.24 17.80
C ALA A 286 -24.69 -5.02 16.64
N TRP A 287 -24.19 -4.85 15.41
CA TRP A 287 -25.05 -4.73 14.22
C TRP A 287 -25.77 -6.03 13.88
N LEU A 288 -25.07 -7.18 13.91
CA LEU A 288 -25.66 -8.50 13.68
C LEU A 288 -26.68 -8.87 14.76
N GLU A 289 -26.40 -8.57 16.04
CA GLU A 289 -27.35 -8.79 17.13
C GLU A 289 -28.56 -7.87 16.99
N GLY A 290 -28.39 -6.64 16.50
CA GLY A 290 -29.50 -5.73 16.16
C GLY A 290 -30.36 -6.22 15.00
N ALA A 291 -29.73 -6.72 13.93
CA ALA A 291 -30.45 -7.31 12.80
C ALA A 291 -31.21 -8.59 13.24
N ARG A 292 -30.59 -9.42 14.08
CA ARG A 292 -31.21 -10.61 14.68
C ARG A 292 -32.39 -10.24 15.59
N SER A 293 -32.23 -9.23 16.47
CA SER A 293 -33.31 -8.81 17.37
C SER A 293 -34.50 -8.24 16.60
N ASN A 294 -34.25 -7.47 15.55
CA ASN A 294 -35.32 -6.91 14.73
C ASN A 294 -36.06 -8.01 13.96
N ALA A 295 -35.34 -8.97 13.37
CA ALA A 295 -35.96 -10.10 12.68
C ALA A 295 -36.80 -10.98 13.64
N LEU A 296 -36.36 -11.17 14.88
CA LEU A 296 -37.11 -11.89 15.91
C LEU A 296 -38.34 -11.11 16.38
N GLN A 297 -38.26 -9.79 16.51
CA GLN A 297 -39.41 -8.93 16.82
C GLN A 297 -40.44 -8.91 15.70
N ASP A 298 -39.99 -8.88 14.44
CA ASP A 298 -40.86 -8.98 13.26
C ASP A 298 -41.55 -10.35 13.18
N ALA A 299 -40.85 -11.43 13.55
CA ALA A 299 -41.45 -12.76 13.62
C ALA A 299 -42.46 -12.88 14.78
N ALA A 300 -42.13 -12.37 15.96
CA ALA A 300 -43.00 -12.37 17.13
C ALA A 300 -44.29 -11.55 16.92
N SER A 301 -44.16 -10.37 16.29
CA SER A 301 -45.30 -9.52 15.95
C SER A 301 -46.22 -10.17 14.93
N LYS A 302 -45.68 -10.84 13.90
CA LYS A 302 -46.46 -11.63 12.94
C LYS A 302 -47.17 -12.83 13.57
N ALA A 303 -46.57 -13.43 14.60
CA ALA A 303 -47.15 -14.55 15.34
C ALA A 303 -48.14 -14.12 16.45
N GLY A 304 -48.34 -12.81 16.68
CA GLY A 304 -49.25 -12.29 17.71
C GLY A 304 -48.76 -12.52 19.15
N VAL A 305 -47.47 -12.81 19.36
CA VAL A 305 -46.89 -13.09 20.68
C VAL A 305 -46.06 -11.90 21.15
N THR A 306 -46.33 -11.39 22.35
CA THR A 306 -45.54 -10.33 22.98
C THR A 306 -44.19 -10.87 23.43
N ALA A 307 -43.12 -10.42 22.78
CA ALA A 307 -41.76 -10.77 23.19
C ALA A 307 -41.43 -10.20 24.58
N PRO A 308 -40.73 -10.93 25.46
CA PRO A 308 -40.33 -10.41 26.77
C PRO A 308 -39.41 -9.19 26.62
N ALA A 309 -39.61 -8.20 27.50
CA ALA A 309 -38.87 -6.93 27.45
C ALA A 309 -37.35 -7.15 27.62
N PRO A 310 -36.50 -6.41 26.89
CA PRO A 310 -35.05 -6.58 26.99
C PRO A 310 -34.57 -6.21 28.39
N SER A 311 -34.05 -7.20 29.13
CA SER A 311 -33.45 -6.98 30.45
C SER A 311 -32.14 -6.20 30.30
N ARG A 312 -32.02 -5.08 31.01
CA ARG A 312 -30.92 -4.13 30.89
C ARG A 312 -29.65 -4.54 31.67
N ARG A 313 -29.51 -5.81 32.06
CA ARG A 313 -28.37 -6.32 32.83
C ARG A 313 -27.32 -6.98 31.94
N ARG A 314 -26.07 -6.68 32.26
CA ARG A 314 -24.85 -7.09 31.56
C ARG A 314 -24.77 -8.62 31.56
N ARG A 315 -24.92 -9.25 30.38
CA ARG A 315 -24.86 -10.71 30.15
C ARG A 315 -23.58 -11.32 30.75
N THR A 316 -23.71 -12.11 31.81
CA THR A 316 -22.82 -13.25 32.08
C THR A 316 -23.45 -14.49 31.46
N VAL A 317 -22.63 -15.41 30.95
CA VAL A 317 -23.04 -16.58 30.14
C VAL A 317 -23.74 -17.68 30.98
N ASP A 318 -24.20 -17.35 32.18
CA ASP A 318 -24.71 -18.30 33.17
C ASP A 318 -26.03 -17.81 33.79
N ASP A 319 -27.05 -17.65 32.95
CA ASP A 319 -28.42 -17.41 33.41
C ASP A 319 -29.31 -18.53 32.84
N ASP A 320 -29.26 -19.71 33.46
CA ASP A 320 -30.17 -20.85 33.21
C ASP A 320 -31.64 -20.42 33.25
N GLU A 321 -31.96 -19.40 34.04
CA GLU A 321 -33.28 -18.78 34.14
C GLU A 321 -33.72 -18.09 32.83
N HIS A 322 -32.78 -17.49 32.10
CA HIS A 322 -33.04 -16.83 30.83
C HIS A 322 -33.20 -17.84 29.68
N LEU A 323 -32.47 -18.96 29.73
CA LEU A 323 -32.67 -20.11 28.84
C LEU A 323 -34.02 -20.79 29.11
N ALA A 324 -34.40 -20.97 30.37
CA ALA A 324 -35.69 -21.53 30.75
C ALA A 324 -36.86 -20.66 30.27
N ALA A 325 -36.78 -19.34 30.47
CA ALA A 325 -37.78 -18.39 29.97
C ALA A 325 -37.87 -18.38 28.43
N TYR A 326 -36.72 -18.48 27.74
CA TYR A 326 -36.68 -18.56 26.27
C TYR A 326 -37.25 -19.88 25.74
N ASN A 327 -36.94 -21.01 26.39
CA ASN A 327 -37.49 -22.32 26.03
C ASN A 327 -38.99 -22.40 26.30
N ALA A 328 -39.49 -21.80 27.39
CA ALA A 328 -40.92 -21.69 27.66
C ALA A 328 -41.65 -20.86 26.58
N TYR A 329 -41.03 -19.78 26.12
CA TYR A 329 -41.52 -18.98 25.00
C TYR A 329 -41.57 -19.78 23.68
N LEU A 330 -40.53 -20.56 23.35
CA LEU A 330 -40.52 -21.43 22.17
C LEU A 330 -41.58 -22.53 22.25
N ALA A 331 -41.84 -23.09 23.43
CA ALA A 331 -42.90 -24.08 23.64
C ALA A 331 -44.30 -23.49 23.38
N GLN A 332 -44.55 -22.25 23.83
CA GLN A 332 -45.80 -21.54 23.53
C GLN A 332 -45.97 -21.26 22.04
N LEU A 333 -44.90 -20.88 21.34
CA LEU A 333 -44.91 -20.69 19.89
C LEU A 333 -45.24 -21.99 19.14
N ASN A 334 -44.67 -23.11 19.55
CA ASN A 334 -44.92 -24.40 18.91
C ASN A 334 -46.38 -24.85 19.12
N GLN A 335 -46.94 -24.63 20.31
CA GLN A 335 -48.35 -24.89 20.60
C GLN A 335 -49.28 -23.97 19.80
N ALA A 336 -48.92 -22.68 19.66
CA ALA A 336 -49.69 -21.75 18.85
C ALA A 336 -49.70 -22.13 17.36
N VAL A 337 -48.59 -22.65 16.83
CA VAL A 337 -48.51 -23.17 15.45
C VAL A 337 -49.37 -24.43 15.27
N GLU A 338 -49.37 -25.37 16.24
CA GLU A 338 -50.23 -26.57 16.19
C GLU A 338 -51.73 -26.22 16.24
N VAL A 339 -52.12 -25.15 16.94
CA VAL A 339 -53.52 -24.68 17.02
C VAL A 339 -53.99 -23.99 15.73
N ILE A 340 -53.07 -23.43 14.94
CA ILE A 340 -53.37 -22.75 13.67
C ILE A 340 -53.44 -23.72 12.47
N GLU A 341 -52.82 -24.90 12.56
CA GLU A 341 -52.87 -25.97 11.52
C GLU A 341 -53.53 -27.30 11.99
N PRO A 342 -54.79 -27.33 12.49
CA PRO A 342 -55.44 -28.60 12.81
C PRO A 342 -55.83 -29.42 11.57
N SER A 343 -55.86 -28.84 10.36
CA SER A 343 -56.44 -29.49 9.16
C SER A 343 -55.48 -30.33 8.29
N LYS A 344 -54.23 -30.57 8.72
CA LYS A 344 -53.24 -31.32 7.92
C LYS A 344 -52.84 -32.70 8.48
N ARG A 345 -53.42 -33.16 9.59
CA ARG A 345 -53.08 -34.47 10.18
C ARG A 345 -54.09 -35.60 9.96
N GLU A 346 -55.18 -35.38 9.21
CA GLU A 346 -56.13 -36.45 8.83
C GLU A 346 -56.33 -36.62 7.31
N ALA A 347 -55.28 -36.44 6.50
CA ALA A 347 -55.29 -36.84 5.09
C ALA A 347 -54.05 -37.68 4.75
#